data_AF-A0A0Q7YV62-F1
#
_entry.id   AF-A0A0Q7YV62-F1
#
_cell.length_a   1.000
_cell.length_b   1.000
_cell.length_c   1.000
_cell.angle_alpha   90.00
_cell.angle_beta   90.00
_cell.angle_gamma   90.00
#
_symmetry.space_group_name_H-M   'P 1'
#
loop_
_entity.id
_entity.type
_entity.pdbx_description
1 polymer ?
#
loop_
_entity_poly.entity_id
_entity_poly.type
_entity_poly.pdbx_seq_one_letter_code
_entity_poly.pdbx_strand_id
1 'polypeptide(L)' 'MDEWNAEDVTSERDDWEWRTVLVPRFALNVNRTGMRTRFIWPGRYLVRWSRTYKRYVYRRH' A
#
# COMPACT_ATOMS: atom_id res chain seq x y z
N MET A 1 17.15 29.91 -16.79
CA MET A 1 15.95 29.18 -17.24
C MET A 1 16.43 27.82 -17.62
N ASP A 2 16.03 26.84 -16.83
CA ASP A 2 15.74 25.45 -17.21
C ASP A 2 15.50 24.77 -15.87
N GLU A 3 14.25 24.96 -15.41
CA GLU A 3 13.59 24.13 -14.41
C GLU A 3 13.82 22.68 -14.80
N TRP A 4 14.94 22.13 -14.33
CA TRP A 4 15.22 20.71 -14.44
C TRP A 4 14.14 20.05 -13.62
N ASN A 5 13.14 19.55 -14.37
CA ASN A 5 12.03 18.74 -13.96
C ASN A 5 12.27 18.21 -12.55
N ALA A 6 11.55 18.78 -11.58
CA ALA A 6 11.14 17.97 -10.45
C ALA A 6 10.31 16.86 -11.09
N GLU A 7 11.01 15.85 -11.62
CA GLU A 7 10.45 14.54 -11.85
C GLU A 7 9.68 14.29 -10.58
N ASP A 8 8.37 14.20 -10.76
CA ASP A 8 7.43 13.85 -9.74
C ASP A 8 7.90 12.46 -9.28
N VAL A 9 8.89 12.41 -8.37
CA VAL A 9 9.22 11.27 -7.53
C VAL A 9 8.08 11.09 -6.51
N THR A 10 6.87 11.49 -6.90
CA THR A 10 5.63 10.81 -6.59
C THR A 10 5.70 9.45 -7.29
N SER A 11 6.47 8.55 -6.72
CA SER A 11 5.83 7.52 -5.92
C SER A 11 5.41 6.31 -6.76
N GLU A 12 6.38 5.59 -7.31
CA GLU A 12 6.20 4.13 -7.50
C GLU A 12 5.73 3.44 -6.20
N ARG A 13 5.97 4.08 -5.03
CA ARG A 13 5.47 3.65 -3.71
C ARG A 13 3.99 3.98 -3.44
N ASP A 14 3.38 4.91 -4.17
CA ASP A 14 1.95 5.24 -4.01
C ASP A 14 1.05 4.39 -4.92
N ASP A 15 1.62 3.66 -5.87
CA ASP A 15 0.89 2.71 -6.66
C ASP A 15 0.59 1.42 -5.90
N TRP A 16 -0.54 0.79 -6.25
CA TRP A 16 -0.96 -0.46 -5.64
C TRP A 16 -0.21 -1.63 -6.27
N GLU A 17 0.74 -2.19 -5.52
CA GLU A 17 1.54 -3.33 -5.94
C GLU A 17 0.86 -4.66 -5.56
N TRP A 18 0.85 -5.64 -6.46
CA TRP A 18 0.36 -6.98 -6.13
C TRP A 18 1.39 -7.74 -5.30
N ARG A 19 1.03 -8.10 -4.07
CA ARG A 19 1.85 -8.92 -3.18
C ARG A 19 1.13 -10.18 -2.75
N THR A 20 1.80 -11.31 -2.93
CA THR A 20 1.32 -12.59 -2.39
C THR A 20 1.77 -12.70 -0.94
N VAL A 21 0.81 -12.84 -0.05
CA VAL A 21 1.04 -13.12 1.36
C VAL A 21 1.02 -14.64 1.51
N LEU A 22 2.14 -15.22 1.92
CA LEU A 22 2.28 -16.67 2.12
C LEU A 22 2.02 -17.08 3.58
N VAL A 23 2.32 -16.18 4.51
CA VAL A 23 2.16 -16.41 5.95
C VAL A 23 1.10 -15.46 6.46
N PRO A 24 0.09 -15.96 7.20
CA PRO A 24 -0.92 -15.10 7.78
C PRO A 24 -0.27 -14.11 8.76
N ARG A 25 -0.62 -12.82 8.65
CA ARG A 25 0.01 -11.75 9.42
C ARG A 25 -0.96 -10.64 9.74
N PHE A 26 -0.65 -9.84 10.75
CA PHE A 26 -1.36 -8.59 11.00
C PHE A 26 -0.93 -7.53 9.98
N ALA A 27 -1.90 -7.01 9.24
CA ALA A 27 -1.69 -6.02 8.19
C ALA A 27 -2.73 -4.91 8.27
N LEU A 28 -2.36 -3.69 7.87
CA LEU A 28 -3.30 -2.58 7.81
C LEU A 28 -4.19 -2.79 6.58
N ASN A 29 -5.46 -3.11 6.78
CA ASN A 29 -6.41 -3.35 5.70
C ASN A 29 -7.16 -2.05 5.34
N VAL A 30 -7.19 -1.67 4.07
CA VAL A 30 -8.04 -0.58 3.56
C VAL A 30 -9.37 -1.11 3.11
N ASN A 31 -10.42 -0.64 3.78
CA ASN A 31 -11.80 -0.77 3.35
C ASN A 31 -12.37 0.61 2.98
N ARG A 32 -13.51 0.62 2.28
CA ARG A 32 -14.24 1.85 1.91
C ARG A 32 -14.60 2.74 3.10
N THR A 33 -14.76 2.14 4.29
CA THR A 33 -15.10 2.83 5.54
C THR A 33 -13.87 3.28 6.36
N GLY A 34 -12.66 2.96 5.91
CA GLY A 34 -11.42 3.35 6.59
C GLY A 34 -10.37 2.25 6.66
N MET A 35 -9.27 2.57 7.33
CA MET A 35 -8.14 1.66 7.54
C MET A 35 -8.27 0.95 8.89
N ARG A 36 -8.16 -0.38 8.91
CA ARG A 36 -8.14 -1.17 10.14
C ARG A 36 -7.06 -2.24 10.09
N THR A 37 -6.27 -2.37 11.14
CA THR A 37 -5.35 -3.51 11.31
C THR A 37 -6.18 -4.77 11.45
N ARG A 38 -6.03 -5.72 10.53
CA ARG A 38 -6.72 -7.00 10.55
C ARG A 38 -5.72 -8.13 10.29
N PHE A 39 -6.01 -9.29 10.86
CA PHE A 39 -5.32 -10.50 10.50
C PHE A 39 -5.69 -10.90 9.06
N ILE A 40 -4.70 -10.89 8.16
CA ILE A 40 -4.88 -11.32 6.78
C ILE A 40 -4.41 -12.76 6.61
N TRP A 41 -5.18 -13.53 5.85
CA TRP A 41 -4.86 -14.89 5.46
C TRP A 41 -3.88 -14.88 4.28
N PRO A 42 -3.24 -16.01 3.94
CA PRO A 42 -2.43 -16.09 2.74
C PRO A 42 -3.29 -15.95 1.48
N GLY A 43 -2.79 -15.21 0.51
CA GLY A 43 -3.52 -14.85 -0.71
C GLY A 43 -2.88 -13.67 -1.45
N ARG A 44 -3.48 -13.27 -2.56
CA ARG A 44 -3.07 -12.09 -3.31
C ARG A 44 -3.72 -10.83 -2.73
N TYR A 45 -2.89 -9.86 -2.37
CA TYR A 45 -3.32 -8.57 -1.85
C TYR A 45 -2.66 -7.46 -2.64
N LEU A 46 -3.38 -6.34 -2.77
CA LEU A 46 -2.81 -5.09 -3.26
C LEU A 46 -2.17 -4.37 -2.08
N VAL A 47 -0.92 -3.97 -2.20
CA VAL A 47 -0.14 -3.31 -1.17
C VAL A 47 0.25 -1.93 -1.66
N ARG A 48 0.02 -0.92 -0.85
CA ARG A 48 0.44 0.47 -1.12
C ARG A 48 1.15 1.03 0.11
N TRP A 49 2.14 1.89 -0.09
CA TRP A 49 2.70 2.68 1.01
C TRP A 49 1.78 3.88 1.31
N SER A 50 1.25 3.97 2.53
CA SER A 50 0.53 5.18 2.94
C SER A 50 1.50 6.17 3.58
N ARG A 51 1.62 7.36 2.96
CA ARG A 51 2.42 8.47 3.50
C ARG A 51 1.88 9.00 4.84
N THR A 52 0.56 9.03 5.01
CA THR A 52 -0.11 9.50 6.24
C THR A 52 0.25 8.64 7.45
N TYR A 53 0.31 7.32 7.28
CA TYR A 53 0.57 6.39 8.37
C TYR A 53 2.00 5.84 8.39
N LYS A 54 2.83 6.24 7.41
CA LYS A 54 4.18 5.70 7.15
C LYS A 54 4.20 4.16 7.21
N ARG A 55 3.16 3.52 6.68
CA ARG A 55 2.96 2.06 6.78
C ARG A 55 2.39 1.48 5.50
N TYR A 56 2.73 0.23 5.24
CA TYR A 56 2.13 -0.56 4.15
C TYR A 56 0.68 -0.89 4.45
N VAL A 57 -0.14 -0.70 3.42
CA VAL A 57 -1.57 -0.86 3.49
C VAL A 57 -2.00 -1.87 2.46
N TYR A 58 -2.83 -2.80 2.89
CA TYR A 58 -3.22 -3.98 2.17
C TYR A 58 -4.69 -3.85 1.80
N ARG A 59 -5.04 -4.17 0.56
CA ARG A 59 -6.41 -4.23 0.07
C ARG A 59 -6.62 -5.60 -0.55
N ARG A 60 -7.74 -6.22 -0.22
CA ARG A 60 -8.21 -7.44 -0.90
C ARG A 60 -9.10 -6.98 -2.06
N HIS A 61 -8.86 -7.52 -3.26
CA HIS A 61 -9.80 -7.38 -4.39
C HIS A 61 -10.95 -8.37 -4.22
#